data_AF-A0A850BTK4-F1
#
_entry.id   AF-A0A850BTK4-F1
#
_cell.length_a   1.000
_cell.length_b   1.000
_cell.length_c   1.000
_cell.angle_alpha   90.00
_cell.angle_beta   90.00
_cell.angle_gamma   90.00
#
_symmetry.space_group_name_H-M   'P 1'
#
loop_
_entity.id
_entity.type
_entity.pdbx_description
1 polymer ?
#
loop_
_entity_poly.entity_id
_entity_poly.type
_entity_poly.pdbx_seq_one_letter_code
_entity_poly.pdbx_strand_id
1 'polypeptide(L)'
;MDVVSPGPFVVGSLVWQTQRGAAVLTVVCKATFELRPDESPLAKEQDSINEEDNHWNDDRSRSLYAPSDLVPFKPRAEVLLVGSAFAPRKEPVHSLVARLFVGDVDKSIEVFGERSATRDGQIRTGAPFTKMALRYEKAAAGASNPVGVRLDAGSTMLGSVQLPNLEPPGTNFPQQGIAPIGFGPIATSWPDRLTKLGYLAGMWPAGRWWEQPLPEELDPEFWNAAPEDQQLEALLDRQLIILENLHPEHPRLVTSLPGIRPQAVIERPGGEKEALELTADTLWIDTDRSLCTVVWRGQVQLKHRSEAGRVVIGLQNAMRAGDEGHVVDEQGDANRTLVLSDVLSRTPTMPFLEALQGRESPFARIDPSLFHKPVGTGTITLSDERGEDSDRGDTEVLATGSDADAEPISVQELEDQSEAASSENWETTGKVDPAHLPPRAVEAQAAPPAPVRPVEVAPPAPVRPVEVAPPAP
;
A
#
# COMPACT_ATOMS: atom_id res chain seq x y z
N MET A 1 4.02 -27.52 15.50
CA MET A 1 5.43 -27.13 15.30
C MET A 1 5.58 -25.69 15.71
N ASP A 2 6.69 -25.34 16.34
CA ASP A 2 7.00 -23.96 16.73
C ASP A 2 7.80 -23.26 15.64
N VAL A 3 7.63 -21.94 15.46
CA VAL A 3 8.42 -21.15 14.52
C VAL A 3 9.26 -20.15 15.30
N VAL A 4 10.57 -20.14 15.06
CA VAL A 4 11.53 -19.34 15.82
C VAL A 4 12.53 -18.64 14.88
N SER A 5 12.98 -17.45 15.28
CA SER A 5 14.08 -16.76 14.61
C SER A 5 15.14 -16.30 15.61
N PRO A 6 16.41 -16.72 15.46
CA PRO A 6 17.52 -16.24 16.29
C PRO A 6 18.10 -14.90 15.80
N GLY A 7 17.44 -14.22 14.84
CA GLY A 7 17.94 -13.01 14.19
C GLY A 7 16.94 -11.85 14.23
N PRO A 8 17.08 -10.88 13.32
CA PRO A 8 16.23 -9.69 13.32
C PRO A 8 14.83 -9.95 12.73
N PHE A 9 14.56 -11.15 12.23
CA PHE A 9 13.27 -11.45 11.62
C PHE A 9 12.20 -11.66 12.69
N VAL A 10 11.03 -11.07 12.45
CA VAL A 10 9.82 -11.40 13.21
C VAL A 10 9.12 -12.53 12.47
N VAL A 11 8.71 -13.56 13.21
CA VAL A 11 8.13 -14.76 12.62
C VAL A 11 6.75 -15.05 13.20
N GLY A 12 5.91 -15.67 12.38
CA GLY A 12 4.57 -16.10 12.75
C GLY A 12 4.21 -17.37 11.99
N SER A 13 3.08 -17.98 12.35
CA SER A 13 2.59 -19.15 11.64
C SER A 13 1.09 -19.34 11.76
N LEU A 14 0.54 -20.09 10.81
CA LEU A 14 -0.87 -20.40 10.74
C LEU A 14 -1.09 -21.85 10.34
N VAL A 15 -1.86 -22.59 11.13
CA VAL A 15 -2.26 -23.96 10.79
C VAL A 15 -3.67 -23.96 10.20
N TRP A 16 -3.79 -24.42 8.96
CA TRP A 16 -5.05 -24.52 8.22
C TRP A 16 -5.17 -25.88 7.53
N GLN A 17 -6.26 -26.11 6.80
CA GLN A 17 -6.54 -27.38 6.13
C GLN A 17 -6.83 -27.17 4.65
N THR A 18 -6.14 -27.90 3.77
CA THR A 18 -6.48 -27.95 2.34
C THR A 18 -7.74 -28.77 2.12
N GLN A 19 -7.80 -29.93 2.77
CA GLN A 19 -8.95 -30.82 2.83
C GLN A 19 -9.03 -31.45 4.23
N ARG A 20 -10.15 -32.11 4.56
CA ARG A 20 -10.32 -32.72 5.89
C ARG A 20 -9.18 -33.69 6.19
N GLY A 21 -8.44 -33.42 7.27
CA GLY A 21 -7.32 -34.25 7.71
C GLY A 21 -5.96 -33.93 7.06
N ALA A 22 -5.90 -33.05 6.07
CA ALA A 22 -4.65 -32.58 5.47
C ALA A 22 -4.29 -31.19 6.02
N ALA A 23 -3.52 -31.17 7.10
CA ALA A 23 -3.12 -29.94 7.78
C ALA A 23 -1.85 -29.34 7.15
N VAL A 24 -1.85 -28.03 6.94
CA VAL A 24 -0.70 -27.27 6.42
C VAL A 24 -0.33 -26.20 7.45
N LEU A 25 0.96 -26.04 7.70
CA LEU A 25 1.52 -24.92 8.44
C LEU A 25 2.05 -23.89 7.43
N THR A 26 1.41 -22.73 7.34
CA THR A 26 2.01 -21.57 6.69
C THR A 26 2.94 -20.89 7.68
N VAL A 27 4.18 -20.70 7.28
CA VAL A 27 5.23 -20.04 8.04
C VAL A 27 5.44 -18.66 7.43
N VAL A 28 5.49 -17.64 8.29
CA VAL A 28 5.66 -16.24 7.88
C VAL A 28 6.93 -15.69 8.52
N CYS A 29 7.73 -15.01 7.71
CA CYS A 29 8.90 -14.24 8.13
C CYS A 29 8.69 -12.79 7.68
N LYS A 30 8.97 -11.82 8.55
CA LYS A 30 8.79 -10.40 8.29
C LYS A 30 10.04 -9.63 8.68
N ALA A 31 10.39 -8.65 7.86
CA ALA A 31 11.47 -7.70 8.13
C ALA A 31 11.04 -6.28 7.76
N THR A 32 11.43 -5.31 8.59
CA THR A 32 11.22 -3.88 8.38
C THR A 32 12.51 -3.22 7.90
N PHE A 33 12.37 -2.31 6.94
CA PHE A 33 13.44 -1.54 6.31
C PHE A 33 13.12 -0.05 6.37
N GLU A 34 14.16 0.77 6.47
CA GLU A 34 14.04 2.23 6.39
C GLU A 34 14.06 2.67 4.93
N LEU A 35 13.07 3.45 4.50
CA LEU A 35 13.02 4.01 3.16
C LEU A 35 14.03 5.14 3.04
N ARG A 36 15.18 4.87 2.43
CA ARG A 36 16.28 5.82 2.23
C ARG A 36 16.80 5.78 0.80
N PRO A 37 17.42 6.87 0.30
CA PRO A 37 17.97 6.88 -1.06
C PRO A 37 18.94 5.70 -1.31
N ASP A 38 18.98 5.26 -2.57
CA ASP A 38 19.82 4.19 -3.10
C ASP A 38 19.44 2.77 -2.63
N GLU A 39 19.59 2.50 -1.33
CA GLU A 39 19.27 1.21 -0.71
C GLU A 39 18.52 1.45 0.61
N SER A 40 17.49 0.65 0.85
CA SER A 40 16.68 0.70 2.06
C SER A 40 17.22 -0.31 3.09
N PRO A 41 18.02 0.12 4.09
CA PRO A 41 18.64 -0.81 5.03
C PRO A 41 17.63 -1.41 6.00
N LEU A 42 17.99 -2.54 6.61
CA LEU A 42 17.20 -3.16 7.68
C LEU A 42 17.05 -2.18 8.84
N ALA A 43 15.81 -1.97 9.28
CA ALA A 43 15.49 -1.06 10.38
C ALA A 43 15.95 -1.63 11.73
N LYS A 44 16.27 -0.75 12.68
CA LYS A 44 16.64 -1.19 14.04
C LYS A 44 15.46 -1.79 14.79
N GLU A 45 14.30 -1.18 14.62
CA GLU A 45 13.03 -1.66 15.18
C GLU A 45 12.27 -2.39 14.08
N GLN A 46 11.73 -3.55 14.43
CA GLN A 46 11.05 -4.45 13.50
C GLN A 46 9.57 -4.49 13.85
N ASP A 47 8.72 -4.47 12.82
CA ASP A 47 7.28 -4.50 13.00
C ASP A 47 6.83 -5.93 13.33
N SER A 48 5.87 -6.03 14.24
CA SER A 48 5.24 -7.31 14.58
C SER A 48 4.51 -7.92 13.38
N ILE A 49 4.27 -9.23 13.44
CA ILE A 49 3.31 -9.90 12.56
C ILE A 49 1.92 -9.31 12.84
N ASN A 50 1.21 -8.96 11.77
CA ASN A 50 -0.21 -8.62 11.86
C ASN A 50 -0.99 -9.94 11.90
N GLU A 51 -1.47 -10.32 13.09
CA GLU A 51 -2.26 -11.56 13.24
C GLU A 51 -3.64 -11.43 12.61
N GLU A 52 -4.22 -10.24 12.64
CA GLU A 52 -5.52 -9.91 12.07
C GLU A 52 -5.46 -8.65 11.18
N ASP A 53 -6.56 -8.40 10.49
CA ASP A 53 -6.76 -7.20 9.68
C ASP A 53 -6.85 -5.96 10.61
N ASN A 54 -5.92 -5.02 10.46
CA ASN A 54 -5.86 -3.78 11.22
C ASN A 54 -6.51 -2.65 10.42
N HIS A 55 -7.56 -2.05 10.99
CA HIS A 55 -8.27 -0.93 10.39
C HIS A 55 -7.76 0.41 10.92
N TRP A 56 -7.93 1.47 10.13
CA TRP A 56 -7.62 2.82 10.62
C TRP A 56 -8.41 3.15 11.89
N ASN A 57 -7.73 3.69 12.90
CA ASN A 57 -8.30 4.06 14.20
C ASN A 57 -8.99 2.89 14.93
N ASP A 58 -8.58 1.65 14.65
CA ASP A 58 -9.16 0.43 15.23
C ASP A 58 -10.68 0.29 14.98
N ASP A 59 -11.15 0.88 13.88
CA ASP A 59 -12.57 0.96 13.52
C ASP A 59 -12.85 0.16 12.25
N ARG A 60 -13.53 -0.98 12.39
CA ARG A 60 -13.85 -1.89 11.28
C ARG A 60 -14.75 -1.28 10.20
N SER A 61 -15.39 -0.15 10.47
CA SER A 61 -16.16 0.60 9.46
C SER A 61 -15.28 1.44 8.53
N ARG A 62 -13.99 1.55 8.84
CA ARG A 62 -12.98 2.27 8.04
C ARG A 62 -12.18 1.33 7.15
N SER A 63 -11.41 1.92 6.24
CA SER A 63 -10.48 1.17 5.40
C SER A 63 -9.37 0.49 6.20
N LEU A 64 -8.75 -0.52 5.60
CA LEU A 64 -7.63 -1.22 6.20
C LEU A 64 -6.37 -0.34 6.22
N TYR A 65 -5.65 -0.41 7.34
CA TYR A 65 -4.30 0.10 7.50
C TYR A 65 -3.27 -0.98 7.13
N ALA A 66 -3.42 -2.18 7.67
CA ALA A 66 -2.57 -3.33 7.34
C ALA A 66 -3.40 -4.62 7.33
N PRO A 67 -3.28 -5.47 6.30
CA PRO A 67 -3.94 -6.77 6.30
C PRO A 67 -3.23 -7.73 7.24
N SER A 68 -3.91 -8.82 7.61
CA SER A 68 -3.26 -9.94 8.30
C SER A 68 -2.11 -10.51 7.45
N ASP A 69 -0.98 -10.76 8.10
CA ASP A 69 0.16 -11.47 7.52
C ASP A 69 -0.10 -12.99 7.49
N LEU A 70 -1.03 -13.46 8.33
CA LEU A 70 -1.41 -14.86 8.55
C LEU A 70 -2.55 -15.29 7.61
N VAL A 71 -2.20 -15.50 6.34
CA VAL A 71 -3.07 -16.09 5.30
C VAL A 71 -2.46 -17.41 4.80
N PRO A 72 -3.23 -18.31 4.15
CA PRO A 72 -2.72 -19.59 3.64
C PRO A 72 -1.53 -19.42 2.71
N PHE A 73 -1.68 -18.57 1.71
CA PHE A 73 -0.72 -18.26 0.66
C PHE A 73 -1.23 -17.02 -0.09
N LYS A 74 -0.39 -16.46 -0.97
CA LYS A 74 -0.81 -15.45 -1.96
C LYS A 74 -0.41 -15.92 -3.35
N PRO A 75 -1.35 -16.00 -4.32
CA PRO A 75 -1.03 -16.43 -5.68
C PRO A 75 -0.15 -15.43 -6.43
N ARG A 76 -0.17 -14.15 -6.05
CA ARG A 76 0.65 -13.08 -6.61
C ARG A 76 1.41 -12.35 -5.51
N ALA A 77 2.62 -11.91 -5.81
CA ALA A 77 3.29 -10.94 -4.95
C ALA A 77 2.53 -9.60 -5.02
N GLU A 78 2.57 -8.81 -3.96
CA GLU A 78 1.79 -7.57 -3.92
C GLU A 78 2.54 -6.39 -3.28
N VAL A 79 2.15 -5.19 -3.70
CA VAL A 79 2.67 -3.94 -3.14
C VAL A 79 1.51 -3.16 -2.51
N LEU A 80 1.61 -2.88 -1.23
CA LEU A 80 0.65 -2.11 -0.47
C LEU A 80 1.29 -0.80 -0.03
N LEU A 81 0.54 0.31 -0.08
CA LEU A 81 1.05 1.58 0.43
C LEU A 81 -0.02 2.33 1.21
N VAL A 82 0.38 2.83 2.38
CA VAL A 82 -0.43 3.65 3.28
C VAL A 82 0.34 4.90 3.75
N GLY A 83 -0.35 5.76 4.49
CA GLY A 83 0.18 7.00 5.05
C GLY A 83 -0.31 8.21 4.26
N SER A 84 0.61 9.05 3.79
CA SER A 84 0.31 10.34 3.20
C SER A 84 1.15 10.66 1.96
N ALA A 85 0.63 11.54 1.12
CA ALA A 85 1.40 12.27 0.14
C ALA A 85 1.93 13.57 0.74
N PHE A 86 3.13 13.98 0.30
CA PHE A 86 3.86 15.13 0.85
C PHE A 86 4.16 16.15 -0.23
N ALA A 87 3.86 17.41 0.05
CA ALA A 87 4.17 18.49 -0.86
C ALA A 87 5.70 18.69 -0.96
N PRO A 88 6.26 18.84 -2.18
CA PRO A 88 7.68 19.05 -2.38
C PRO A 88 8.22 20.19 -1.53
N ARG A 89 9.38 19.98 -0.90
CA ARG A 89 10.06 21.00 -0.06
C ARG A 89 9.21 21.57 1.08
N LYS A 90 8.11 20.89 1.46
CA LYS A 90 7.13 21.34 2.47
C LYS A 90 6.44 22.67 2.08
N GLU A 91 6.43 23.02 0.80
CA GLU A 91 5.72 24.19 0.28
C GLU A 91 4.23 23.84 0.09
N PRO A 92 3.26 24.62 0.64
CA PRO A 92 1.85 24.31 0.49
C PRO A 92 1.41 24.30 -0.99
N VAL A 93 0.70 23.25 -1.41
CA VAL A 93 0.15 23.10 -2.77
C VAL A 93 -1.35 22.84 -2.74
N HIS A 94 -2.05 23.15 -3.84
CA HIS A 94 -3.46 22.80 -4.00
C HIS A 94 -3.65 21.39 -4.58
N SER A 95 -2.66 20.91 -5.32
CA SER A 95 -2.62 19.53 -5.82
C SER A 95 -1.18 19.08 -6.07
N LEU A 96 -1.00 17.76 -6.15
CA LEU A 96 0.21 17.10 -6.59
C LEU A 96 -0.15 15.71 -7.15
N VAL A 97 0.79 15.07 -7.83
CA VAL A 97 0.67 13.65 -8.21
C VAL A 97 1.51 12.80 -7.27
N ALA A 98 0.91 11.81 -6.63
CA ALA A 98 1.61 10.80 -5.87
C ALA A 98 1.79 9.55 -6.74
N ARG A 99 3.02 9.03 -6.87
CA ARG A 99 3.31 7.89 -7.76
C ARG A 99 4.17 6.83 -7.10
N LEU A 100 3.69 5.58 -7.17
CA LEU A 100 4.36 4.36 -6.74
C LEU A 100 4.83 3.60 -7.98
N PHE A 101 6.12 3.27 -8.03
CA PHE A 101 6.68 2.41 -9.06
C PHE A 101 7.54 1.31 -8.45
N VAL A 102 7.16 0.05 -8.66
CA VAL A 102 7.84 -1.16 -8.16
C VAL A 102 7.64 -2.29 -9.17
N GLY A 103 8.70 -2.74 -9.83
CA GLY A 103 8.57 -3.81 -10.83
C GLY A 103 7.79 -3.33 -12.05
N ASP A 104 6.69 -4.01 -12.37
CA ASP A 104 5.71 -3.64 -13.39
C ASP A 104 4.53 -2.83 -12.84
N VAL A 105 4.44 -2.61 -11.52
CA VAL A 105 3.48 -1.68 -10.93
C VAL A 105 3.95 -0.25 -11.14
N ASP A 106 3.11 0.54 -11.81
CA ASP A 106 3.29 1.97 -12.02
C ASP A 106 1.95 2.69 -11.82
N LYS A 107 1.69 3.10 -10.58
CA LYS A 107 0.40 3.67 -10.18
C LYS A 107 0.56 5.11 -9.73
N SER A 108 -0.26 5.98 -10.31
CA SER A 108 -0.31 7.40 -9.98
C SER A 108 -1.70 7.79 -9.50
N ILE A 109 -1.76 8.67 -8.50
CA ILE A 109 -3.00 9.27 -7.99
C ILE A 109 -2.83 10.78 -8.00
N GLU A 110 -3.81 11.49 -8.56
CA GLU A 110 -3.87 12.95 -8.43
C GLU A 110 -4.47 13.30 -7.06
N VAL A 111 -3.70 14.03 -6.27
CA VAL A 111 -4.02 14.36 -4.88
C VAL A 111 -4.33 15.84 -4.79
N PHE A 112 -5.55 16.16 -4.38
CA PHE A 112 -6.03 17.53 -4.22
C PHE A 112 -6.23 17.89 -2.75
N GLY A 113 -6.09 19.19 -2.44
CA GLY A 113 -6.58 19.76 -1.19
C GLY A 113 -8.10 19.62 -1.06
N GLU A 114 -8.66 20.12 0.03
CA GLU A 114 -10.11 20.12 0.21
C GLU A 114 -10.78 20.86 -0.95
N ARG A 115 -11.77 20.24 -1.59
CA ARG A 115 -12.52 20.80 -2.72
C ARG A 115 -14.01 20.56 -2.52
N SER A 116 -14.82 21.49 -3.02
CA SER A 116 -16.27 21.33 -3.12
C SER A 116 -16.76 21.80 -4.48
N ALA A 117 -17.83 21.21 -4.98
CA ALA A 117 -18.48 21.64 -6.22
C ALA A 117 -19.86 22.24 -5.90
N THR A 118 -20.22 23.33 -6.56
CA THR A 118 -21.62 23.80 -6.58
C THR A 118 -22.48 22.88 -7.46
N ARG A 119 -23.81 23.01 -7.39
CA ARG A 119 -24.72 22.26 -8.29
C ARG A 119 -24.42 22.49 -9.78
N ASP A 120 -23.93 23.68 -10.12
CA ASP A 120 -23.57 24.04 -11.49
C ASP A 120 -22.17 23.52 -11.91
N GLY A 121 -21.53 22.70 -11.07
CA GLY A 121 -20.24 22.08 -11.34
C GLY A 121 -19.03 22.98 -11.11
N GLN A 122 -19.21 24.18 -10.56
CA GLN A 122 -18.07 25.06 -10.25
C GLN A 122 -17.30 24.53 -9.03
N ILE A 123 -16.03 24.23 -9.24
CA ILE A 123 -15.13 23.76 -8.18
C ILE A 123 -14.63 24.96 -7.36
N ARG A 124 -14.75 24.82 -6.04
CA ARG A 124 -14.16 25.70 -5.04
C ARG A 124 -13.04 24.95 -4.34
N THR A 125 -11.83 25.50 -4.45
CA THR A 125 -10.65 24.96 -3.80
C THR A 125 -10.49 25.56 -2.41
N GLY A 126 -10.27 24.71 -1.42
CA GLY A 126 -9.95 25.07 -0.05
C GLY A 126 -8.49 25.45 0.15
N ALA A 127 -8.05 25.46 1.41
CA ALA A 127 -6.68 25.79 1.76
C ALA A 127 -5.67 24.80 1.12
N PRO A 128 -4.47 25.28 0.72
CA PRO A 128 -3.40 24.39 0.26
C PRO A 128 -2.93 23.49 1.40
N PHE A 129 -2.30 22.37 1.05
CA PHE A 129 -1.80 21.38 2.00
C PHE A 129 -0.30 21.13 1.81
N THR A 130 0.37 20.71 2.87
CA THR A 130 1.74 20.18 2.82
C THR A 130 1.79 18.67 2.99
N LYS A 131 0.72 18.08 3.51
CA LYS A 131 0.55 16.65 3.76
C LYS A 131 -0.92 16.27 3.54
N MET A 132 -1.18 15.20 2.79
CA MET A 132 -2.54 14.69 2.53
C MET A 132 -2.58 13.19 2.72
N ALA A 133 -3.52 12.70 3.54
CA ALA A 133 -3.66 11.28 3.82
C ALA A 133 -4.13 10.51 2.57
N LEU A 134 -3.48 9.38 2.30
CA LEU A 134 -3.77 8.48 1.18
C LEU A 134 -4.68 7.34 1.65
N ARG A 135 -5.92 7.67 1.98
CA ARG A 135 -6.92 6.72 2.49
C ARG A 135 -8.15 6.67 1.61
N TYR A 136 -8.82 5.52 1.61
CA TYR A 136 -10.01 5.32 0.79
C TYR A 136 -11.20 6.21 1.19
N GLU A 137 -11.26 6.69 2.44
CA GLU A 137 -12.26 7.67 2.87
C GLU A 137 -12.09 9.03 2.17
N LYS A 138 -10.91 9.30 1.59
CA LYS A 138 -10.61 10.49 0.80
C LYS A 138 -10.72 10.27 -0.71
N ALA A 139 -11.01 9.05 -1.15
CA ALA A 139 -11.32 8.73 -2.54
C ALA A 139 -12.83 8.75 -2.77
N ALA A 140 -13.26 8.71 -4.04
CA ALA A 140 -14.68 8.58 -4.35
C ALA A 140 -15.26 7.27 -3.79
N ALA A 141 -16.50 7.33 -3.29
CA ALA A 141 -17.27 6.13 -2.99
C ALA A 141 -17.70 5.44 -4.28
N GLY A 142 -17.87 4.12 -4.23
CA GLY A 142 -18.34 3.34 -5.37
C GLY A 142 -18.49 1.87 -5.02
N ALA A 143 -18.73 1.04 -6.05
CA ALA A 143 -18.85 -0.40 -5.88
C ALA A 143 -17.62 -1.02 -5.20
N SER A 144 -16.42 -0.56 -5.55
CA SER A 144 -15.15 -1.03 -4.99
C SER A 144 -14.70 -0.31 -3.70
N ASN A 145 -15.32 0.83 -3.36
CA ASN A 145 -14.97 1.63 -2.18
C ASN A 145 -16.22 2.02 -1.37
N PRO A 146 -16.61 1.22 -0.37
CA PRO A 146 -17.82 1.46 0.41
C PRO A 146 -17.71 2.67 1.37
N VAL A 147 -16.49 3.07 1.74
CA VAL A 147 -16.21 4.08 2.79
C VAL A 147 -15.82 5.45 2.23
N GLY A 148 -15.82 5.61 0.90
CA GLY A 148 -15.37 6.84 0.24
C GLY A 148 -16.33 8.02 0.35
N VAL A 149 -15.93 9.12 -0.28
CA VAL A 149 -16.73 10.34 -0.42
C VAL A 149 -17.89 10.11 -1.37
N ARG A 150 -19.11 10.25 -0.86
CA ARG A 150 -20.36 10.15 -1.61
C ARG A 150 -20.65 11.48 -2.32
N LEU A 151 -20.63 11.46 -3.66
CA LEU A 151 -20.96 12.63 -4.48
C LEU A 151 -22.48 12.88 -4.59
N ASP A 152 -23.28 11.88 -4.23
CA ASP A 152 -24.74 11.88 -4.24
C ASP A 152 -25.35 12.18 -2.86
N ALA A 153 -24.56 12.08 -1.78
CA ALA A 153 -25.00 12.43 -0.44
C ALA A 153 -25.21 13.94 -0.33
N GLY A 154 -26.36 14.33 0.22
CA GLY A 154 -26.95 15.66 0.14
C GLY A 154 -25.99 16.82 0.41
N SER A 155 -26.22 17.90 -0.34
CA SER A 155 -25.42 19.12 -0.27
C SER A 155 -25.26 19.63 1.16
N THR A 156 -24.09 20.18 1.46
CA THR A 156 -23.90 21.15 2.57
C THR A 156 -25.03 22.19 2.57
N MET A 157 -25.25 22.89 3.69
CA MET A 157 -26.30 23.93 3.81
C MET A 157 -26.27 25.00 2.68
N LEU A 158 -25.16 25.10 1.94
CA LEU A 158 -24.95 25.99 0.80
C LEU A 158 -25.22 25.36 -0.59
N GLY A 159 -25.71 24.13 -0.68
CA GLY A 159 -25.95 23.48 -1.98
C GLY A 159 -24.70 22.89 -2.64
N SER A 160 -23.54 22.91 -1.99
CA SER A 160 -22.28 22.31 -2.49
C SER A 160 -22.07 20.88 -2.01
N VAL A 161 -21.44 20.06 -2.87
CA VAL A 161 -21.02 18.68 -2.59
C VAL A 161 -19.51 18.66 -2.38
N GLN A 162 -19.03 17.89 -1.39
CA GLN A 162 -17.59 17.71 -1.18
C GLN A 162 -17.02 16.78 -2.26
N LEU A 163 -15.88 17.16 -2.85
CA LEU A 163 -15.18 16.31 -3.79
C LEU A 163 -14.12 15.47 -3.06
N PRO A 164 -13.83 14.24 -3.53
CA PRO A 164 -12.71 13.46 -3.03
C PRO A 164 -11.38 14.19 -3.25
N ASN A 165 -10.42 13.89 -2.38
CA ASN A 165 -9.05 14.38 -2.52
C ASN A 165 -8.23 13.49 -3.46
N LEU A 166 -8.58 12.21 -3.57
CA LEU A 166 -7.87 11.25 -4.41
C LEU A 166 -8.67 10.98 -5.68
N GLU A 167 -8.04 11.24 -6.82
CA GLU A 167 -8.64 11.02 -8.14
C GLU A 167 -7.68 10.26 -9.05
N PRO A 168 -8.22 9.43 -9.98
CA PRO A 168 -7.44 8.93 -11.09
C PRO A 168 -6.85 10.11 -11.90
N PRO A 169 -5.58 10.02 -12.34
CA PRO A 169 -4.99 11.04 -13.18
C PRO A 169 -5.83 11.31 -14.44
N GLY A 170 -6.05 12.58 -14.76
CA GLY A 170 -6.81 12.98 -15.95
C GLY A 170 -8.33 12.89 -15.81
N THR A 171 -8.84 12.71 -14.59
CA THR A 171 -10.29 12.75 -14.32
C THR A 171 -10.89 14.08 -14.76
N ASN A 172 -11.97 14.03 -15.54
CA ASN A 172 -12.64 15.21 -16.08
C ASN A 172 -14.01 15.43 -15.44
N PHE A 173 -14.03 15.95 -14.22
CA PHE A 173 -15.25 16.32 -13.50
C PHE A 173 -15.77 17.71 -13.94
N PRO A 174 -17.08 17.94 -14.09
CA PRO A 174 -18.22 17.05 -13.80
C PRO A 174 -18.67 16.19 -15.01
N GLN A 175 -17.96 16.23 -16.14
CA GLN A 175 -18.35 15.52 -17.37
C GLN A 175 -18.31 14.01 -17.17
N GLN A 176 -17.38 13.55 -16.33
CA GLN A 176 -17.22 12.18 -15.87
C GLN A 176 -17.39 12.13 -14.36
N GLY A 177 -17.96 11.04 -13.86
CA GLY A 177 -17.90 10.71 -12.44
C GLY A 177 -16.45 10.45 -12.01
N ILE A 178 -16.16 10.61 -10.72
CA ILE A 178 -14.84 10.33 -10.17
C ILE A 178 -14.84 8.86 -9.73
N ALA A 179 -13.97 8.05 -10.33
CA ALA A 179 -13.84 6.64 -9.94
C ALA A 179 -13.08 6.52 -8.60
N PRO A 180 -13.42 5.53 -7.75
CA PRO A 180 -12.60 5.22 -6.59
C PRO A 180 -11.17 4.86 -6.98
N ILE A 181 -10.19 5.32 -6.21
CA ILE A 181 -8.78 4.97 -6.38
C ILE A 181 -8.07 5.02 -5.03
N GLY A 182 -7.06 4.18 -4.84
CA GLY A 182 -6.25 4.17 -3.63
C GLY A 182 -5.05 3.25 -3.75
N PHE A 183 -4.07 3.45 -2.88
CA PHE A 183 -2.89 2.57 -2.76
C PHE A 183 -3.05 1.47 -1.70
N GLY A 184 -3.98 1.67 -0.77
CA GLY A 184 -4.09 0.88 0.45
C GLY A 184 -4.66 -0.52 0.22
N PRO A 185 -4.56 -1.40 1.23
CA PRO A 185 -5.15 -2.74 1.20
C PRO A 185 -6.68 -2.71 1.10
N ILE A 186 -7.22 -3.70 0.41
CA ILE A 186 -8.65 -3.98 0.26
C ILE A 186 -9.08 -4.97 1.35
N ALA A 187 -10.12 -4.60 2.11
CA ALA A 187 -10.60 -5.43 3.21
C ALA A 187 -11.24 -6.73 2.72
N THR A 188 -11.13 -7.80 3.52
CA THR A 188 -11.81 -9.08 3.26
C THR A 188 -13.32 -8.94 3.09
N SER A 189 -13.91 -7.92 3.72
CA SER A 189 -15.35 -7.59 3.66
C SER A 189 -15.74 -6.67 2.51
N TRP A 190 -14.78 -6.17 1.71
CA TRP A 190 -15.07 -5.26 0.61
C TRP A 190 -15.50 -6.01 -0.65
N PRO A 191 -16.34 -5.39 -1.50
CA PRO A 191 -16.91 -6.07 -2.66
C PRO A 191 -15.89 -6.76 -3.56
N ASP A 192 -14.77 -6.10 -3.88
CA ASP A 192 -13.71 -6.65 -4.75
C ASP A 192 -13.15 -7.98 -4.25
N ARG A 193 -13.06 -8.18 -2.92
CA ARG A 193 -12.65 -9.46 -2.33
C ARG A 193 -13.83 -10.40 -2.10
N LEU A 194 -15.00 -9.90 -1.71
CA LEU A 194 -16.19 -10.74 -1.54
C LEU A 194 -16.63 -11.41 -2.85
N THR A 195 -16.47 -10.75 -4.00
CA THR A 195 -16.81 -11.37 -5.29
C THR A 195 -15.96 -12.60 -5.59
N LYS A 196 -14.73 -12.67 -5.06
CA LYS A 196 -13.82 -13.82 -5.19
C LYS A 196 -14.31 -15.04 -4.38
N LEU A 197 -15.20 -14.84 -3.42
CA LEU A 197 -15.86 -15.93 -2.70
C LEU A 197 -17.07 -16.50 -3.47
N GLY A 198 -17.59 -15.79 -4.47
CA GLY A 198 -18.78 -16.22 -5.21
C GLY A 198 -19.96 -16.55 -4.29
N TYR A 199 -20.53 -17.75 -4.44
CA TYR A 199 -21.65 -18.20 -3.58
C TYR A 199 -21.24 -18.44 -2.12
N LEU A 200 -19.94 -18.59 -1.83
CA LEU A 200 -19.43 -18.81 -0.47
C LEU A 200 -19.49 -17.55 0.38
N ALA A 201 -19.62 -16.36 -0.23
CA ALA A 201 -19.58 -15.08 0.47
C ALA A 201 -20.56 -14.99 1.66
N GLY A 202 -21.79 -15.50 1.50
CA GLY A 202 -22.80 -15.49 2.56
C GLY A 202 -22.58 -16.52 3.68
N MET A 203 -21.65 -17.45 3.49
CA MET A 203 -21.36 -18.57 4.40
C MET A 203 -19.94 -18.51 4.96
N TRP A 204 -19.14 -17.53 4.53
CA TRP A 204 -17.72 -17.45 4.83
C TRP A 204 -17.51 -17.21 6.33
N PRO A 205 -16.82 -18.12 7.04
CA PRO A 205 -16.54 -17.95 8.47
C PRO A 205 -15.40 -16.95 8.66
N ALA A 206 -15.70 -15.67 8.50
CA ALA A 206 -14.75 -14.58 8.69
C ALA A 206 -14.06 -14.70 10.07
N GLY A 207 -12.73 -14.70 10.07
CA GLY A 207 -11.92 -14.84 11.28
C GLY A 207 -11.91 -16.23 11.93
N ARG A 208 -12.42 -17.28 11.28
CA ARG A 208 -12.30 -18.70 11.72
C ARG A 208 -12.13 -19.70 10.57
N TRP A 209 -11.87 -19.21 9.36
CA TRP A 209 -11.77 -20.03 8.16
C TRP A 209 -10.70 -21.14 8.27
N TRP A 210 -9.66 -20.96 9.09
CA TRP A 210 -8.58 -21.94 9.30
C TRP A 210 -8.98 -23.16 10.16
N GLU A 211 -10.14 -23.10 10.83
CA GLU A 211 -10.68 -24.21 11.61
C GLU A 211 -11.27 -25.31 10.73
N GLN A 212 -11.62 -24.97 9.48
CA GLN A 212 -12.24 -25.87 8.52
C GLN A 212 -11.36 -25.99 7.26
N PRO A 213 -11.57 -27.04 6.44
CA PRO A 213 -10.95 -27.10 5.12
C PRO A 213 -11.37 -25.90 4.26
N LEU A 214 -10.43 -25.37 3.48
CA LEU A 214 -10.77 -24.39 2.46
C LEU A 214 -11.69 -25.03 1.40
N PRO A 215 -12.76 -24.34 0.97
CA PRO A 215 -13.56 -24.80 -0.17
C PRO A 215 -12.71 -24.95 -1.44
N GLU A 216 -12.95 -26.00 -2.23
CA GLU A 216 -12.21 -26.24 -3.48
C GLU A 216 -12.48 -25.14 -4.52
N GLU A 217 -13.66 -24.53 -4.47
CA GLU A 217 -14.11 -23.48 -5.38
C GLU A 217 -13.65 -22.07 -4.99
N LEU A 218 -12.90 -21.92 -3.89
CA LEU A 218 -12.36 -20.63 -3.45
C LEU A 218 -11.41 -20.07 -4.50
N ASP A 219 -11.72 -18.88 -5.04
CA ASP A 219 -10.76 -18.14 -5.87
C ASP A 219 -9.55 -17.76 -5.01
N PRO A 220 -8.33 -18.26 -5.32
CA PRO A 220 -7.15 -18.00 -4.51
C PRO A 220 -6.76 -16.52 -4.43
N GLU A 221 -7.16 -15.70 -5.40
CA GLU A 221 -6.91 -14.26 -5.38
C GLU A 221 -7.63 -13.56 -4.23
N PHE A 222 -8.60 -14.21 -3.59
CA PHE A 222 -9.18 -13.74 -2.33
C PHE A 222 -8.11 -13.40 -1.29
N TRP A 223 -6.94 -14.06 -1.28
CA TRP A 223 -5.88 -13.83 -0.30
C TRP A 223 -4.96 -12.65 -0.60
N ASN A 224 -4.98 -12.11 -1.82
CA ASN A 224 -4.32 -10.86 -2.12
C ASN A 224 -5.12 -9.69 -1.53
N ALA A 225 -4.43 -8.79 -0.84
CA ALA A 225 -5.02 -7.60 -0.25
C ALA A 225 -4.79 -6.36 -1.13
N ALA A 226 -3.79 -6.38 -2.02
CA ALA A 226 -3.55 -5.24 -2.91
C ALA A 226 -4.62 -5.18 -4.02
N PRO A 227 -4.99 -3.97 -4.45
CA PRO A 227 -5.68 -3.79 -5.73
C PRO A 227 -4.95 -4.52 -6.87
N GLU A 228 -5.69 -4.97 -7.88
CA GLU A 228 -5.15 -5.77 -9.00
C GLU A 228 -3.98 -5.06 -9.71
N ASP A 229 -4.06 -3.74 -9.86
CA ASP A 229 -3.03 -2.88 -10.47
C ASP A 229 -1.77 -2.67 -9.58
N GLN A 230 -1.70 -3.36 -8.43
CA GLN A 230 -0.59 -3.35 -7.48
C GLN A 230 -0.05 -4.77 -7.19
N GLN A 231 -0.41 -5.75 -8.01
CA GLN A 231 0.06 -7.13 -7.90
C GLN A 231 1.14 -7.42 -8.94
N LEU A 232 2.20 -8.10 -8.50
CA LEU A 232 3.39 -8.47 -9.27
C LEU A 232 3.39 -9.98 -9.53
N GLU A 233 4.16 -10.42 -10.52
CA GLU A 233 4.44 -11.86 -10.67
C GLU A 233 5.33 -12.37 -9.53
N ALA A 234 6.37 -11.61 -9.16
CA ALA A 234 7.26 -11.92 -8.05
C ALA A 234 7.90 -10.65 -7.48
N LEU A 235 8.22 -10.67 -6.18
CA LEU A 235 9.02 -9.62 -5.54
C LEU A 235 10.50 -10.03 -5.53
N LEU A 236 11.38 -9.16 -6.03
CA LEU A 236 12.81 -9.45 -6.13
C LEU A 236 13.56 -9.11 -4.83
N ASP A 237 14.63 -9.85 -4.51
CA ASP A 237 15.44 -9.59 -3.31
C ASP A 237 16.04 -8.17 -3.30
N ARG A 238 16.41 -7.65 -4.47
CA ARG A 238 16.92 -6.28 -4.69
C ARG A 238 15.92 -5.42 -5.46
N GLN A 239 14.63 -5.54 -5.14
CA GLN A 239 13.55 -4.84 -5.81
C GLN A 239 13.79 -3.32 -5.84
N LEU A 240 13.78 -2.72 -7.03
CA LEU A 240 13.78 -1.27 -7.21
C LEU A 240 12.42 -0.70 -6.79
N ILE A 241 12.45 0.38 -6.01
CA ILE A 241 11.29 1.12 -5.52
C ILE A 241 11.49 2.60 -5.84
N ILE A 242 10.51 3.21 -6.52
CA ILE A 242 10.48 4.65 -6.78
C ILE A 242 9.19 5.22 -6.21
N LEU A 243 9.32 6.24 -5.37
CA LEU A 243 8.23 6.93 -4.69
C LEU A 243 8.30 8.43 -5.01
N GLU A 244 7.29 8.97 -5.70
CA GLU A 244 7.20 10.40 -6.00
C GLU A 244 6.11 11.05 -5.15
N ASN A 245 6.47 12.10 -4.41
CA ASN A 245 5.65 12.80 -3.42
C ASN A 245 5.08 11.89 -2.32
N LEU A 246 5.77 10.79 -2.02
CA LEU A 246 5.40 9.75 -1.07
C LEU A 246 6.45 9.56 0.04
N HIS A 247 7.33 10.54 0.22
CA HIS A 247 8.31 10.58 1.31
C HIS A 247 8.41 12.01 1.87
N PRO A 248 8.49 12.20 3.21
CA PRO A 248 8.45 13.53 3.82
C PRO A 248 9.65 14.43 3.48
N GLU A 249 10.80 13.83 3.15
CA GLU A 249 12.04 14.57 2.88
C GLU A 249 12.50 14.52 1.41
N HIS A 250 11.98 13.57 0.63
CA HIS A 250 12.47 13.27 -0.71
C HIS A 250 11.29 13.35 -1.68
N PRO A 251 11.12 14.46 -2.42
CA PRO A 251 10.04 14.59 -3.42
C PRO A 251 10.05 13.46 -4.44
N ARG A 252 11.22 12.88 -4.71
CA ARG A 252 11.38 11.65 -5.45
C ARG A 252 12.43 10.80 -4.75
N LEU A 253 11.98 9.72 -4.13
CA LEU A 253 12.84 8.70 -3.54
C LEU A 253 13.06 7.59 -4.58
N VAL A 254 14.32 7.28 -4.84
CA VAL A 254 14.73 6.08 -5.59
C VAL A 254 15.54 5.22 -4.63
N THR A 255 15.10 3.99 -4.42
CA THR A 255 15.73 3.06 -3.48
C THR A 255 15.59 1.62 -3.96
N SER A 256 16.25 0.70 -3.27
CA SER A 256 16.15 -0.74 -3.52
C SER A 256 16.15 -1.54 -2.23
N LEU A 257 15.52 -2.71 -2.25
CA LEU A 257 15.68 -3.69 -1.17
C LEU A 257 17.15 -4.18 -1.12
N PRO A 258 17.68 -4.52 0.07
CA PRO A 258 19.11 -4.78 0.25
C PRO A 258 19.56 -6.18 -0.22
N GLY A 259 18.67 -7.00 -0.79
CA GLY A 259 19.02 -8.37 -1.20
C GLY A 259 18.96 -9.39 -0.05
N ILE A 260 18.27 -9.07 1.05
CA ILE A 260 18.13 -10.00 2.18
C ILE A 260 17.20 -11.15 1.78
N ARG A 261 17.69 -12.38 1.93
CA ARG A 261 16.91 -13.61 1.75
C ARG A 261 16.91 -14.44 3.04
N PRO A 262 15.77 -14.58 3.73
CA PRO A 262 15.64 -15.50 4.86
C PRO A 262 15.88 -16.94 4.42
N GLN A 263 16.53 -17.72 5.27
CA GLN A 263 16.64 -19.17 5.12
C GLN A 263 15.85 -19.84 6.23
N ALA A 264 15.06 -20.86 5.89
CA ALA A 264 14.28 -21.63 6.84
C ALA A 264 14.69 -23.11 6.81
N VAL A 265 14.74 -23.73 7.99
CA VAL A 265 14.98 -25.15 8.16
C VAL A 265 13.90 -25.73 9.07
N ILE A 266 13.27 -26.80 8.62
CA ILE A 266 12.33 -27.61 9.39
C ILE A 266 13.13 -28.66 10.14
N GLU A 267 12.89 -28.78 11.44
CA GLU A 267 13.49 -29.79 12.29
C GLU A 267 12.40 -30.64 12.94
N ARG A 268 12.34 -31.92 12.56
CA ARG A 268 11.35 -32.86 13.08
C ARG A 268 11.94 -33.75 14.18
N PRO A 269 11.10 -34.32 15.06
CA PRO A 269 11.52 -35.37 15.99
C PRO A 269 12.20 -36.51 15.22
N GLY A 270 13.45 -36.82 15.57
CA GLY A 270 14.30 -37.75 14.83
C GLY A 270 15.55 -37.11 14.21
N GLY A 271 15.68 -35.78 14.26
CA GLY A 271 16.91 -35.06 13.88
C GLY A 271 17.05 -34.78 12.39
N GLU A 272 16.05 -35.14 11.58
CA GLU A 272 16.01 -34.81 10.16
C GLU A 272 15.77 -33.30 9.98
N LYS A 273 16.69 -32.66 9.25
CA LYS A 273 16.62 -31.25 8.86
C LYS A 273 16.23 -31.15 7.39
N GLU A 274 15.20 -30.38 7.08
CA GLU A 274 14.71 -30.13 5.72
C GLU A 274 14.74 -28.63 5.44
N ALA A 275 15.30 -28.21 4.31
CA ALA A 275 15.26 -26.81 3.90
C ALA A 275 13.84 -26.42 3.47
N LEU A 276 13.36 -25.28 3.97
CA LEU A 276 12.09 -24.69 3.57
C LEU A 276 12.37 -23.44 2.73
N GLU A 277 11.81 -23.40 1.52
CA GLU A 277 11.83 -22.21 0.68
C GLU A 277 10.81 -21.19 1.19
N LEU A 278 11.25 -19.94 1.29
CA LEU A 278 10.40 -18.79 1.65
C LEU A 278 10.37 -17.82 0.48
N THR A 279 9.17 -17.52 -0.02
CA THR A 279 8.94 -16.62 -1.15
C THR A 279 8.47 -15.27 -0.66
N ALA A 280 9.12 -14.20 -1.13
CA ALA A 280 8.70 -12.83 -0.84
C ALA A 280 7.42 -12.51 -1.64
N ASP A 281 6.34 -12.17 -0.96
CA ASP A 281 5.02 -12.05 -1.58
C ASP A 281 4.24 -10.81 -1.11
N THR A 282 4.78 -10.00 -0.20
CA THR A 282 4.17 -8.72 0.19
C THR A 282 5.25 -7.70 0.49
N LEU A 283 5.19 -6.55 -0.20
CA LEU A 283 5.90 -5.32 0.15
C LEU A 283 4.86 -4.32 0.66
N TRP A 284 4.89 -3.98 1.95
CA TRP A 284 3.99 -2.99 2.54
C TRP A 284 4.76 -1.73 2.92
N ILE A 285 4.33 -0.58 2.44
CA ILE A 285 5.00 0.71 2.57
C ILE A 285 4.17 1.66 3.45
N ASP A 286 4.79 2.20 4.49
CA ASP A 286 4.24 3.29 5.30
C ASP A 286 5.03 4.57 5.07
N THR A 287 4.41 5.47 4.31
CA THR A 287 5.01 6.75 3.92
C THR A 287 5.12 7.75 5.07
N ASP A 288 4.28 7.62 6.11
CA ASP A 288 4.33 8.48 7.29
C ASP A 288 5.50 8.10 8.21
N ARG A 289 5.75 6.80 8.36
CA ARG A 289 6.89 6.26 9.12
C ARG A 289 8.18 6.23 8.31
N SER A 290 8.11 6.40 6.99
CA SER A 290 9.23 6.22 6.06
C SER A 290 9.86 4.83 6.18
N LEU A 291 9.01 3.81 6.28
CA LEU A 291 9.40 2.41 6.42
C LEU A 291 8.72 1.56 5.34
N CYS A 292 9.32 0.44 5.01
CA CYS A 292 8.63 -0.64 4.33
C CYS A 292 8.90 -1.98 5.02
N THR A 293 7.95 -2.90 4.91
CA THR A 293 8.11 -4.28 5.39
C THR A 293 8.03 -5.23 4.22
N VAL A 294 8.85 -6.29 4.28
CA VAL A 294 8.75 -7.42 3.37
C VAL A 294 8.29 -8.63 4.16
N VAL A 295 7.31 -9.34 3.61
CA VAL A 295 6.83 -10.61 4.14
C VAL A 295 7.24 -11.72 3.19
N TRP A 296 7.83 -12.78 3.76
CA TRP A 296 8.10 -14.03 3.09
C TRP A 296 7.22 -15.13 3.67
N ARG A 297 6.70 -16.01 2.81
CA ARG A 297 5.88 -17.15 3.21
C ARG A 297 6.42 -18.46 2.66
N GLY A 298 6.27 -19.52 3.45
CA GLY A 298 6.52 -20.90 3.04
C GLY A 298 5.52 -21.84 3.69
N GLN A 299 5.37 -23.04 3.15
CA GLN A 299 4.38 -24.01 3.61
C GLN A 299 5.03 -25.34 3.98
N VAL A 300 4.60 -25.90 5.11
CA VAL A 300 5.00 -27.22 5.58
C VAL A 300 3.78 -28.11 5.64
N GLN A 301 3.82 -29.22 4.90
CA GLN A 301 2.81 -30.26 5.03
C GLN A 301 2.96 -30.95 6.38
N LEU A 302 1.89 -30.98 7.17
CA LEU A 302 1.83 -31.68 8.44
C LEU A 302 1.13 -33.03 8.30
N LYS A 303 1.55 -34.01 9.09
CA LYS A 303 0.88 -35.30 9.29
C LYS A 303 -0.43 -35.13 10.08
N HIS A 304 -0.45 -34.18 11.01
CA HIS A 304 -1.61 -33.80 11.81
C HIS A 304 -1.41 -32.39 12.40
N ARG A 305 -2.49 -31.71 12.80
CA ARG A 305 -2.46 -30.29 13.22
C ARG A 305 -1.48 -29.99 14.36
N SER A 306 -1.25 -30.94 15.27
CA SER A 306 -0.39 -30.80 16.44
C SER A 306 0.99 -31.47 16.28
N GLU A 307 1.46 -31.68 15.05
CA GLU A 307 2.77 -32.30 14.81
C GLU A 307 3.88 -31.52 15.52
N ALA A 308 4.69 -32.23 16.30
CA ALA A 308 5.85 -31.67 17.00
C ALA A 308 7.01 -31.40 16.03
N GLY A 309 7.82 -30.40 16.35
CA GLY A 309 8.95 -29.97 15.53
C GLY A 309 9.12 -28.46 15.61
N ARG A 310 10.18 -27.93 14.99
CA ARG A 310 10.43 -26.49 14.91
C ARG A 310 10.83 -26.06 13.50
N VAL A 311 10.45 -24.85 13.12
CA VAL A 311 10.97 -24.17 11.92
C VAL A 311 11.86 -23.03 12.39
N VAL A 312 13.15 -23.10 12.04
CA VAL A 312 14.14 -22.09 12.41
C VAL A 312 14.41 -21.22 11.20
N ILE A 313 14.22 -19.90 11.35
CA ILE A 313 14.38 -18.92 10.26
C ILE A 313 15.47 -17.93 10.62
N GLY A 314 16.47 -17.78 9.76
CA GLY A 314 17.59 -16.87 10.01
C GLY A 314 18.21 -16.32 8.73
N LEU A 315 19.16 -15.38 8.91
CA LEU A 315 20.03 -14.94 7.83
C LEU A 315 20.92 -16.09 7.40
N GLN A 316 21.23 -16.19 6.11
CA GLN A 316 22.06 -17.25 5.54
C GLN A 316 23.37 -17.51 6.32
N ASN A 317 24.05 -16.45 6.75
CA ASN A 317 25.31 -16.58 7.50
C ASN A 317 25.09 -17.07 8.95
N ALA A 318 23.96 -16.70 9.57
CA ALA A 318 23.60 -17.15 10.91
C ALA A 318 23.18 -18.63 10.93
N MET A 319 22.51 -19.08 9.87
CA MET A 319 22.10 -20.49 9.71
C MET A 319 23.30 -21.42 9.51
N ARG A 320 24.36 -20.98 8.82
CA ARG A 320 25.61 -21.76 8.65
C ARG A 320 26.41 -21.92 9.94
N ALA A 321 26.53 -20.85 10.74
CA ALA A 321 27.27 -20.89 11.99
C ALA A 321 26.66 -21.84 13.03
N GLY A 322 25.33 -22.04 12.99
CA GLY A 322 24.65 -23.02 13.84
C GLY A 322 24.88 -24.49 13.44
N ASP A 323 25.28 -24.75 12.20
CA ASP A 323 25.51 -26.11 11.68
C ASP A 323 26.97 -26.56 11.90
N GLU A 324 27.93 -25.62 11.91
CA GLU A 324 29.35 -25.90 12.23
C GLU A 324 29.63 -26.01 13.75
N GLY A 325 28.67 -25.63 14.60
CA GLY A 325 28.80 -25.65 16.07
C GLY A 325 28.54 -27.01 16.74
N HIS A 326 28.45 -28.10 15.97
CA HIS A 326 28.14 -29.44 16.51
C HIS A 326 29.25 -30.46 16.23
N VAL A 327 30.47 -30.16 16.68
CA VAL A 327 31.48 -31.19 16.98
C VAL A 327 32.23 -30.78 18.25
N VAL A 328 32.36 -31.77 19.14
CA VAL A 328 33.07 -31.85 20.44
C VAL A 328 32.21 -31.59 21.69
N ASP A 329 32.04 -32.70 22.42
CA ASP A 329 31.42 -32.90 23.72
C ASP A 329 32.35 -32.48 24.88
N GLU A 330 31.77 -32.48 26.08
CA GLU A 330 32.36 -32.38 27.42
C GLU A 330 32.48 -30.99 28.10
N GLN A 331 31.56 -30.83 29.06
CA GLN A 331 31.72 -30.25 30.40
C GLN A 331 31.88 -28.73 30.55
N GLY A 332 30.87 -28.17 31.22
CA GLY A 332 31.11 -27.19 32.28
C GLY A 332 30.94 -25.73 31.88
N ASP A 333 29.78 -25.21 32.30
CA ASP A 333 29.64 -23.91 32.94
C ASP A 333 29.23 -22.70 32.08
N ALA A 334 28.59 -21.79 32.81
CA ALA A 334 27.63 -20.78 32.46
C ALA A 334 28.02 -19.73 31.38
N ASN A 335 26.98 -19.33 30.65
CA ASN A 335 26.68 -17.95 30.24
C ASN A 335 27.69 -17.26 29.30
N ARG A 336 27.39 -17.28 27.99
CA ARG A 336 27.96 -16.33 27.03
C ARG A 336 26.86 -15.71 26.17
N THR A 337 26.42 -14.52 26.57
CA THR A 337 25.78 -13.54 25.70
C THR A 337 26.76 -13.11 24.61
N LEU A 338 26.46 -13.39 23.35
CA LEU A 338 27.20 -12.83 22.22
C LEU A 338 26.72 -11.38 22.01
N VAL A 339 27.54 -10.42 22.42
CA VAL A 339 27.32 -8.99 22.15
C VAL A 339 27.66 -8.72 20.69
N LEU A 340 26.68 -8.21 19.95
CA LEU A 340 26.73 -7.98 18.50
C LEU A 340 27.47 -6.68 18.14
N SER A 341 28.70 -6.51 18.60
CA SER A 341 29.51 -5.28 18.34
C SER A 341 30.62 -5.43 17.30
N ASP A 342 30.98 -6.63 16.87
CA ASP A 342 32.22 -6.84 16.08
C ASP A 342 32.01 -7.00 14.56
N VAL A 343 30.79 -6.85 14.04
CA VAL A 343 30.50 -6.99 12.59
C VAL A 343 30.56 -5.66 11.83
N LEU A 344 30.67 -4.51 12.51
CA LEU A 344 30.59 -3.17 11.87
C LEU A 344 31.91 -2.40 11.76
N SER A 345 33.08 -3.03 11.91
CA SER A 345 34.36 -2.33 11.70
C SER A 345 35.27 -2.98 10.67
N ARG A 346 34.93 -2.83 9.39
CA ARG A 346 35.94 -2.87 8.33
C ARG A 346 35.75 -1.72 7.36
N THR A 347 36.62 -0.74 7.50
CA THR A 347 36.85 0.34 6.54
C THR A 347 37.26 -0.28 5.20
N PRO A 348 36.60 0.05 4.07
CA PRO A 348 37.09 -0.38 2.77
C PRO A 348 38.31 0.48 2.39
N THR A 349 39.48 -0.16 2.38
CA THR A 349 40.67 0.38 1.72
C THR A 349 40.41 0.38 0.22
N MET A 350 40.31 1.56 -0.38
CA MET A 350 40.15 1.78 -1.83
C MET A 350 41.42 1.33 -2.58
N PRO A 351 41.28 0.62 -3.71
CA PRO A 351 42.16 0.89 -4.83
C PRO A 351 41.39 0.77 -6.16
N PHE A 352 40.84 1.87 -6.67
CA PHE A 352 40.80 2.06 -8.11
C PHE A 352 40.57 3.52 -8.48
N LEU A 353 41.66 4.22 -8.78
CA LEU A 353 41.67 5.51 -9.44
C LEU A 353 42.71 5.42 -10.56
N GLU A 354 42.41 4.66 -11.62
CA GLU A 354 43.10 4.74 -12.92
C GLU A 354 42.37 3.89 -13.99
N ALA A 355 41.25 4.40 -14.50
CA ALA A 355 40.81 4.17 -15.88
C ALA A 355 39.62 5.09 -16.23
N LEU A 356 39.84 6.41 -16.15
CA LEU A 356 38.97 7.41 -16.78
C LEU A 356 39.78 8.15 -17.85
N GLN A 357 40.05 7.48 -18.96
CA GLN A 357 40.30 8.15 -20.24
C GLN A 357 39.63 7.34 -21.35
N GLY A 358 38.54 7.89 -21.88
CA GLY A 358 38.08 7.61 -23.24
C GLY A 358 37.14 6.42 -23.44
N ARG A 359 35.95 6.42 -22.83
CA ARG A 359 34.77 5.74 -23.41
C ARG A 359 33.49 6.53 -23.13
N GLU A 360 32.76 6.84 -24.20
CA GLU A 360 31.47 7.52 -24.19
C GLU A 360 30.40 6.67 -23.47
N SER A 361 29.47 7.34 -22.79
CA SER A 361 28.34 6.73 -22.08
C SER A 361 27.36 6.08 -23.06
N PRO A 362 26.84 4.86 -22.78
CA PRO A 362 25.82 4.22 -23.60
C PRO A 362 24.41 4.82 -23.47
N PHE A 363 24.23 5.93 -22.76
CA PHE A 363 22.93 6.57 -22.53
C PHE A 363 22.67 7.84 -23.35
N ALA A 364 23.31 7.98 -24.51
CA ALA A 364 22.96 9.03 -25.46
C ALA A 364 22.14 8.46 -26.63
N ARG A 365 20.91 8.98 -26.76
CA ARG A 365 19.92 8.81 -27.85
C ARG A 365 18.87 7.72 -27.61
N ILE A 366 17.85 8.08 -26.84
CA ILE A 366 16.49 7.58 -27.08
C ILE A 366 15.78 8.65 -27.92
N ASP A 367 15.24 8.22 -29.06
CA ASP A 367 14.56 9.04 -30.05
C ASP A 367 13.19 9.52 -29.52
N PRO A 368 12.91 10.84 -29.45
CA PRO A 368 11.62 11.37 -29.02
C PRO A 368 10.43 11.01 -29.92
N SER A 369 10.65 10.47 -31.13
CA SER A 369 9.59 10.10 -32.08
C SER A 369 8.84 8.80 -31.74
N LEU A 370 9.23 8.09 -30.67
CA LEU A 370 8.55 6.89 -30.19
C LEU A 370 7.24 7.17 -29.42
N PHE A 371 6.87 8.43 -29.20
CA PHE A 371 5.65 8.83 -28.51
C PHE A 371 4.54 9.32 -29.45
N HIS A 372 4.28 8.67 -30.58
CA HIS A 372 2.99 8.84 -31.27
C HIS A 372 2.64 7.60 -32.08
N LYS A 373 1.56 6.89 -31.68
CA LYS A 373 0.76 6.09 -32.60
C LYS A 373 -0.60 6.76 -32.79
N PRO A 374 -1.07 6.95 -34.03
CA PRO A 374 -2.38 7.54 -34.31
C PRO A 374 -3.50 6.54 -34.01
N VAL A 375 -4.61 7.07 -33.47
CA VAL A 375 -5.87 6.38 -33.23
C VAL A 375 -6.46 5.94 -34.58
N GLY A 376 -6.71 4.64 -34.73
CA GLY A 376 -7.43 4.09 -35.88
C GLY A 376 -8.92 4.39 -35.79
N THR A 377 -9.44 5.11 -36.78
CA THR A 377 -10.88 5.28 -37.03
C THR A 377 -11.52 3.94 -37.34
N GLY A 378 -12.35 3.44 -36.42
CA GLY A 378 -13.29 2.33 -36.65
C GLY A 378 -14.69 2.88 -36.93
N THR A 379 -15.18 2.65 -38.14
CA THR A 379 -16.55 2.97 -38.59
C THR A 379 -17.53 1.99 -37.94
N ILE A 380 -18.52 2.48 -37.19
CA ILE A 380 -19.65 1.68 -36.70
C ILE A 380 -20.73 1.68 -37.80
N THR A 381 -21.00 0.52 -38.38
CA THR A 381 -22.19 0.28 -39.21
C THR A 381 -23.38 -0.02 -38.31
N LEU A 382 -24.38 0.86 -38.34
CA LEU A 382 -25.71 0.62 -37.78
C LEU A 382 -26.48 -0.32 -38.70
N SER A 383 -26.84 -1.50 -38.21
CA SER A 383 -27.88 -2.35 -38.82
C SER A 383 -29.15 -2.22 -37.98
N ASP A 384 -30.12 -1.55 -38.60
CA ASP A 384 -31.52 -1.42 -38.21
C ASP A 384 -32.25 -2.72 -38.57
N GLU A 385 -32.82 -3.43 -37.60
CA GLU A 385 -33.84 -4.46 -37.87
C GLU A 385 -35.03 -4.28 -36.92
N ARG A 386 -36.17 -3.92 -37.53
CA ARG A 386 -37.52 -4.03 -37.00
C ARG A 386 -38.07 -5.44 -37.26
N GLY A 387 -38.90 -5.92 -36.34
CA GLY A 387 -39.88 -7.01 -36.51
C GLY A 387 -40.31 -7.50 -35.12
N GLU A 388 -41.52 -7.16 -34.64
CA GLU A 388 -42.78 -7.94 -34.79
C GLU A 388 -42.68 -9.36 -34.18
N ASP A 389 -43.63 -9.97 -33.49
CA ASP A 389 -44.88 -9.64 -32.78
C ASP A 389 -45.34 -10.99 -32.13
N SER A 390 -46.19 -10.96 -31.10
CA SER A 390 -46.96 -12.09 -30.50
C SER A 390 -46.20 -13.23 -29.78
N ASP A 391 -46.69 -13.94 -28.76
CA ASP A 391 -48.07 -14.21 -28.32
C ASP A 391 -48.12 -14.64 -26.82
N ARG A 392 -49.36 -14.68 -26.32
CA ARG A 392 -49.92 -14.87 -24.96
C ARG A 392 -49.51 -16.10 -24.12
N GLY A 393 -49.78 -16.00 -22.81
CA GLY A 393 -50.00 -17.13 -21.90
C GLY A 393 -50.35 -16.72 -20.46
N ASP A 394 -51.60 -16.97 -20.05
CA ASP A 394 -52.31 -16.48 -18.85
C ASP A 394 -51.89 -17.05 -17.46
N THR A 395 -52.35 -16.32 -16.42
CA THR A 395 -52.80 -16.77 -15.06
C THR A 395 -51.73 -17.23 -14.06
N GLU A 396 -51.81 -16.99 -12.74
CA GLU A 396 -52.97 -16.82 -11.85
C GLU A 396 -52.57 -16.10 -10.54
N VAL A 397 -53.51 -15.32 -9.99
CA VAL A 397 -53.43 -14.63 -8.70
C VAL A 397 -54.05 -15.52 -7.63
N LEU A 398 -53.34 -15.75 -6.52
CA LEU A 398 -53.96 -16.25 -5.28
C LEU A 398 -53.46 -15.43 -4.08
N ALA A 399 -54.38 -14.65 -3.54
CA ALA A 399 -54.30 -14.02 -2.23
C ALA A 399 -54.98 -14.93 -1.19
N THR A 400 -54.35 -15.12 -0.05
CA THR A 400 -55.01 -15.45 1.22
C THR A 400 -54.30 -14.67 2.32
N GLY A 401 -55.03 -13.77 2.98
CA GLY A 401 -54.56 -13.05 4.16
C GLY A 401 -54.94 -13.76 5.47
N SER A 402 -54.28 -13.34 6.54
CA SER A 402 -54.88 -13.22 7.87
C SER A 402 -54.09 -12.19 8.71
N ASP A 403 -54.81 -11.15 9.10
CA ASP A 403 -54.67 -10.17 10.20
C ASP A 403 -53.97 -10.68 11.48
N ALA A 404 -53.45 -9.88 12.43
CA ALA A 404 -53.28 -8.44 12.66
C ALA A 404 -52.38 -8.25 13.92
N ASP A 405 -52.09 -6.97 14.23
CA ASP A 405 -51.63 -6.40 15.51
C ASP A 405 -50.12 -6.21 15.74
N ALA A 406 -49.61 -5.02 15.39
CA ALA A 406 -48.67 -4.27 16.23
C ALA A 406 -48.61 -2.78 15.79
N GLU A 407 -48.93 -1.89 16.73
CA GLU A 407 -48.86 -0.42 16.62
C GLU A 407 -47.41 0.13 16.59
N PRO A 408 -47.20 1.38 16.11
CA PRO A 408 -45.87 1.97 15.95
C PRO A 408 -45.36 2.59 17.26
N ILE A 409 -44.07 2.39 17.59
CA ILE A 409 -43.42 3.04 18.74
C ILE A 409 -42.62 4.26 18.26
N SER A 410 -42.94 5.41 18.85
CA SER A 410 -42.30 6.70 18.67
C SER A 410 -41.01 6.84 19.47
N VAL A 411 -40.14 7.68 18.92
CA VAL A 411 -38.92 8.25 19.53
C VAL A 411 -39.28 9.13 20.73
N GLN A 412 -38.74 8.85 21.92
CA GLN A 412 -38.19 9.83 22.88
C GLN A 412 -37.65 9.19 24.18
N GLU A 413 -36.46 9.67 24.55
CA GLU A 413 -35.85 9.78 25.90
C GLU A 413 -35.36 8.53 26.63
N LEU A 414 -34.04 8.50 26.87
CA LEU A 414 -33.43 8.36 28.21
C LEU A 414 -31.94 8.76 28.13
N GLU A 415 -31.69 10.04 28.41
CA GLU A 415 -30.45 10.50 29.04
C GLU A 415 -30.41 9.95 30.48
N ASP A 416 -29.23 9.48 30.87
CA ASP A 416 -28.66 9.32 32.23
C ASP A 416 -28.00 7.95 32.37
N GLN A 417 -26.71 7.87 32.02
CA GLN A 417 -25.64 7.22 32.81
C GLN A 417 -24.29 7.74 32.31
N SER A 418 -23.92 8.96 32.72
CA SER A 418 -22.54 9.44 32.64
C SER A 418 -22.13 10.01 33.99
N GLU A 419 -21.44 9.21 34.78
CA GLU A 419 -20.43 9.67 35.75
C GLU A 419 -19.75 8.46 36.41
N ALA A 420 -18.47 8.26 36.11
CA ALA A 420 -17.39 8.15 37.12
C ALA A 420 -16.05 7.73 36.50
N ALA A 421 -15.04 8.59 36.73
CA ALA A 421 -13.60 8.30 36.86
C ALA A 421 -12.83 7.98 35.55
N SER A 422 -11.74 8.66 35.15
CA SER A 422 -10.75 9.43 35.91
C SER A 422 -9.99 10.37 34.97
N SER A 423 -9.92 11.66 35.28
CA SER A 423 -8.92 12.59 34.75
C SER A 423 -8.28 13.33 35.93
N GLU A 424 -7.00 13.07 36.16
CA GLU A 424 -6.21 13.77 37.17
C GLU A 424 -5.65 15.07 36.59
N ASN A 425 -6.17 16.17 37.15
CA ASN A 425 -5.48 17.37 37.64
C ASN A 425 -4.13 17.81 37.04
N TRP A 426 -4.16 18.99 36.42
CA TRP A 426 -3.20 20.05 36.75
C TRP A 426 -3.90 21.41 36.74
N GLU A 427 -4.12 21.99 37.92
CA GLU A 427 -4.56 23.39 38.08
C GLU A 427 -3.40 24.28 38.56
N THR A 428 -3.15 25.31 37.74
CA THR A 428 -2.96 26.75 38.04
C THR A 428 -1.95 27.27 39.08
N THR A 429 -1.13 28.23 38.60
CA THR A 429 -0.96 29.59 39.16
C THR A 429 -0.15 30.40 38.13
N GLY A 430 -0.41 31.67 37.78
CA GLY A 430 -1.37 32.67 38.21
C GLY A 430 -1.41 33.83 37.18
N LYS A 431 -2.45 34.66 37.28
CA LYS A 431 -2.71 35.86 36.47
C LYS A 431 -1.72 37.00 36.77
N VAL A 432 -1.24 37.70 35.74
CA VAL A 432 -0.81 39.11 35.81
C VAL A 432 -1.23 39.85 34.52
N ASP A 433 -1.81 41.04 34.71
CA ASP A 433 -2.38 41.99 33.75
C ASP A 433 -1.31 42.70 32.88
N PRO A 434 -1.63 43.24 31.67
CA PRO A 434 -0.67 43.75 30.70
C PRO A 434 -0.51 45.28 30.77
N ALA A 435 0.68 45.77 31.09
CA ALA A 435 1.08 47.14 30.74
C ALA A 435 2.61 47.29 30.75
N HIS A 436 3.11 47.94 29.68
CA HIS A 436 4.45 48.54 29.54
C HIS A 436 5.64 47.60 29.25
N LEU A 437 5.94 47.46 27.95
CA LEU A 437 7.31 47.25 27.46
C LEU A 437 7.63 48.28 26.36
N PRO A 438 8.87 48.82 26.33
CA PRO A 438 9.27 49.97 25.50
C PRO A 438 9.50 49.60 24.02
N PRO A 439 9.51 50.60 23.10
CA PRO A 439 9.52 50.34 21.67
C PRO A 439 10.88 49.80 21.19
N ARG A 440 10.84 48.68 20.47
CA ARG A 440 11.99 48.17 19.71
C ARG A 440 12.13 48.95 18.41
N ALA A 441 13.39 49.23 18.08
CA ALA A 441 13.85 50.03 16.96
C ALA A 441 13.34 49.52 15.61
N VAL A 442 12.98 50.48 14.75
CA VAL A 442 12.68 50.32 13.33
C VAL A 442 14.00 50.09 12.60
N GLU A 443 14.26 48.85 12.15
CA GLU A 443 15.25 48.60 11.10
C GLU A 443 14.62 48.90 9.74
N ALA A 444 15.29 49.78 8.99
CA ALA A 444 14.88 50.22 7.66
C ALA A 444 14.91 49.04 6.67
N GLN A 445 13.78 48.85 5.97
CA GLN A 445 13.68 47.98 4.80
C GLN A 445 14.66 48.41 3.71
N ALA A 446 15.52 47.48 3.27
CA ALA A 446 16.25 47.61 2.02
C ALA A 446 15.27 47.43 0.85
N ALA A 447 15.33 48.35 -0.13
CA ALA A 447 14.51 48.32 -1.33
C ALA A 447 14.78 47.06 -2.18
N PRO A 448 13.77 46.49 -2.86
CA PRO A 448 13.95 45.33 -3.73
C PRO A 448 14.74 45.71 -5.00
N PRO A 449 15.56 44.79 -5.55
CA PRO A 449 16.29 45.02 -6.80
C PRO A 449 15.34 45.09 -8.00
N ALA A 450 15.68 45.94 -8.97
CA ALA A 450 14.91 46.17 -10.20
C ALA A 450 14.78 44.90 -11.07
N PRO A 451 13.67 44.73 -11.82
CA PRO A 451 13.44 43.55 -12.65
C PRO A 451 14.42 43.48 -13.83
N VAL A 452 15.01 42.30 -14.02
CA VAL A 452 15.87 41.95 -15.15
C VAL A 452 15.03 41.86 -16.43
N ARG A 453 15.45 42.55 -17.50
CA ARG A 453 14.79 42.49 -18.81
C ARG A 453 14.92 41.09 -19.44
N PRO A 454 13.90 40.57 -20.15
CA PRO A 454 14.01 39.32 -20.89
C PRO A 454 15.05 39.41 -22.01
N VAL A 455 15.88 38.38 -22.14
CA VAL A 455 16.80 38.20 -23.28
C VAL A 455 15.98 37.69 -24.45
N GLU A 456 16.02 38.44 -25.56
CA GLU A 456 15.36 38.11 -26.82
C GLU A 456 16.13 36.97 -27.52
N VAL A 457 15.52 35.78 -27.63
CA VAL A 457 16.11 34.62 -28.31
C VAL A 457 15.83 34.74 -29.81
N ALA A 458 16.88 34.84 -30.62
CA ALA A 458 16.79 34.88 -32.08
C ALA A 458 16.20 33.58 -32.65
N PRO A 459 15.37 33.64 -33.72
CA PRO A 459 14.78 32.45 -34.32
C PRO A 459 15.83 31.62 -35.09
N PRO A 460 15.66 30.28 -35.15
CA PRO A 460 16.62 29.39 -35.82
C PRO A 460 16.62 29.59 -37.34
N ALA A 461 17.80 29.47 -37.94
CA ALA A 461 18.02 29.59 -39.38
C ALA A 461 17.34 28.45 -40.17
N PRO A 462 16.87 28.70 -41.41
CA PRO A 462 16.19 27.69 -42.22
C PRO A 462 17.15 26.58 -42.68
N VAL A 463 16.70 25.33 -42.56
CA VAL A 463 17.41 24.12 -42.98
C VAL A 463 17.42 24.03 -44.52
N ARG A 464 18.60 23.85 -45.12
CA ARG A 464 18.75 23.61 -46.57
C ARG A 464 18.31 22.19 -46.93
N PRO A 465 17.69 21.95 -48.10
CA PRO A 465 17.35 20.61 -48.56
C PRO A 465 18.60 19.79 -48.88
N VAL A 466 18.58 18.50 -48.52
CA VAL A 466 19.62 17.52 -48.86
C VAL A 466 19.35 16.97 -50.26
N GLU A 467 20.31 17.09 -51.17
CA GLU A 467 20.30 16.43 -52.48
C GLU A 467 20.48 14.92 -52.32
N VAL A 468 19.57 14.13 -52.90
CA VAL A 468 19.66 12.67 -52.97
C VAL A 468 20.39 12.29 -54.26
N ALA A 469 21.55 11.62 -54.12
CA ALA A 469 22.30 11.08 -55.25
C ALA A 469 21.58 9.85 -55.86
N PRO A 470 21.61 9.67 -57.20
CA PRO A 470 20.98 8.53 -57.86
C PRO A 470 21.78 7.23 -57.65
N PRO A 471 21.13 6.04 -57.72
CA PRO A 471 21.81 4.77 -57.56
C PRO A 471 22.73 4.44 -58.75
N ALA A 472 23.89 3.86 -58.44
CA ALA A 472 24.90 3.42 -59.40
C ALA A 472 24.47 2.11 -60.12
N PRO A 473 25.11 1.78 -61.26
CA PRO A 473 24.49 1.13 -62.43
C PRO A 473 24.12 -0.35 -62.29
#